data_AF-A0A1F2RAG0-F1
#
_entry.id   AF-A0A1F2RAG0-F1
#
_cell.length_a   1.000
_cell.length_b   1.000
_cell.length_c   1.000
_cell.angle_alpha   90.00
_cell.angle_beta   90.00
_cell.angle_gamma   90.00
#
_symmetry.space_group_name_H-M   'P 1'
#
loop_
_entity.id
_entity.type
_entity.pdbx_description
1 polymer ?
#
loop_
_entity_poly.entity_id
_entity_poly.type
_entity_poly.pdbx_seq_one_letter_code
_entity_poly.pdbx_strand_id
1 'polypeptide(L)'
;MSKVKPRKVVIEFAGGVKVESSFDALPQPLQTELLRQPFASSPSPAPETEKFLLLEWNDGWKEVTEVDATCKGLSRYTVITRPEDVGRLAIHKEDGFPELVEVVRRPLGLKRIALLDTGVETVRPVVDKSVREGKKIDHFHKLNKEGDARADELDAFKKAAAAEGIDLRQLKSQAPAQSKGAFEKIRKKMGIRAGERQQDVWDFLAYLAKQA
;
A
#
# COMPACT_ATOMS: atom_id res chain seq x y z
N MET A 1 -17.05 4.57 -8.50
CA MET A 1 -17.35 5.89 -7.89
C MET A 1 -16.02 6.57 -7.61
N SER A 2 -15.84 7.86 -7.90
CA SER A 2 -14.54 8.51 -7.75
C SER A 2 -14.15 8.62 -6.27
N LYS A 3 -12.89 8.29 -5.96
CA LYS A 3 -12.32 8.46 -4.62
C LYS A 3 -12.50 9.91 -4.18
N VAL A 4 -12.82 10.11 -2.90
CA VAL A 4 -12.99 11.45 -2.33
C VAL A 4 -11.63 12.14 -2.30
N LYS A 5 -11.30 12.88 -3.37
CA LYS A 5 -10.08 13.66 -3.46
C LYS A 5 -10.24 14.95 -2.65
N PRO A 6 -9.27 15.33 -1.81
CA PRO A 6 -9.26 16.65 -1.17
C PRO A 6 -9.38 17.75 -2.22
N ARG A 7 -10.28 18.73 -1.99
CA ARG A 7 -10.53 19.82 -2.95
C ARG A 7 -9.77 21.09 -2.60
N LYS A 8 -9.68 21.42 -1.32
CA LYS A 8 -9.01 22.62 -0.80
C LYS A 8 -8.40 22.38 0.57
N VAL A 9 -7.42 23.19 0.91
CA VAL A 9 -6.86 23.31 2.27
C VAL A 9 -7.26 24.66 2.83
N VAL A 10 -7.69 24.67 4.10
CA VAL A 10 -8.03 25.87 4.85
C VAL A 10 -7.12 25.93 6.07
N ILE A 11 -6.35 27.01 6.18
CA ILE A 11 -5.49 27.29 7.34
C ILE A 11 -6.20 28.33 8.19
N GLU A 12 -6.52 27.98 9.43
CA GLU A 12 -7.11 28.87 10.42
C GLU A 12 -6.04 29.28 11.43
N PHE A 13 -5.76 30.58 11.50
CA PHE A 13 -4.81 31.15 12.45
C PHE A 13 -5.51 31.44 13.78
N ALA A 14 -4.75 31.50 14.88
CA ALA A 14 -5.28 31.73 16.22
C ALA A 14 -6.13 33.02 16.37
N GLY A 15 -5.93 34.00 15.48
CA GLY A 15 -6.74 35.23 15.40
C GLY A 15 -8.05 35.10 14.60
N GLY A 16 -8.44 33.89 14.19
CA GLY A 16 -9.66 33.63 13.41
C GLY A 16 -9.55 33.91 11.91
N VAL A 17 -8.39 34.39 11.43
CA VAL A 17 -8.12 34.58 10.00
C VAL A 17 -8.04 33.22 9.30
N LYS A 18 -8.71 33.11 8.15
CA LYS A 18 -8.71 31.91 7.31
C LYS A 18 -8.07 32.19 5.96
N VAL A 19 -7.15 31.32 5.55
CA VAL A 19 -6.56 31.34 4.22
C VAL A 19 -6.91 30.03 3.53
N GLU A 20 -7.40 30.12 2.29
CA GLU A 20 -7.77 28.95 1.50
C GLU A 20 -6.84 28.80 0.29
N SER A 21 -6.55 27.55 -0.07
CA SER A 21 -5.87 27.22 -1.32
C SER A 21 -6.47 25.96 -1.93
N SER A 22 -6.48 25.87 -3.27
CA SER A 22 -6.82 24.64 -3.96
C SER A 22 -5.81 23.54 -3.61
N PHE A 23 -6.28 22.31 -3.38
CA PHE A 23 -5.37 21.21 -3.08
C PHE A 23 -4.40 20.94 -4.24
N ASP A 24 -4.90 21.04 -5.47
CA ASP A 24 -4.11 20.84 -6.68
C ASP A 24 -3.07 21.95 -6.93
N ALA A 25 -3.20 23.10 -6.26
CA ALA A 25 -2.23 24.18 -6.32
C ALA A 25 -1.08 24.02 -5.32
N LEU A 26 -1.13 23.03 -4.42
CA LEU A 26 -0.06 22.78 -3.45
C LEU A 26 1.13 22.07 -4.11
N PRO A 27 2.37 22.28 -3.64
CA PRO A 27 3.50 21.48 -4.07
C PRO A 27 3.24 19.97 -3.86
N GLN A 28 3.65 19.14 -4.81
CA GLN A 28 3.44 17.69 -4.76
C GLN A 28 3.94 17.02 -3.46
N PRO A 29 5.09 17.42 -2.86
CA PRO A 29 5.50 16.88 -1.57
C PRO A 29 4.48 17.16 -0.46
N LEU A 30 3.91 18.35 -0.42
CA LEU A 30 2.90 18.74 0.58
C LEU A 30 1.57 18.01 0.34
N GLN A 31 1.15 17.84 -0.92
CA GLN A 31 -0.02 17.02 -1.25
C GLN A 31 0.15 15.60 -0.71
N THR A 32 1.32 15.00 -0.95
CA THR A 32 1.65 13.64 -0.50
C THR A 32 1.62 13.55 1.02
N GLU A 33 2.23 14.50 1.72
CA GLU A 33 2.27 14.54 3.18
C GLU A 33 0.88 14.66 3.80
N LEU A 34 -0.01 15.45 3.19
CA LEU A 34 -1.39 15.58 3.62
C LEU A 34 -2.20 14.29 3.39
N LEU A 35 -2.02 13.62 2.24
CA LEU A 35 -2.70 12.35 1.93
C LEU A 35 -2.23 11.18 2.81
N ARG A 36 -1.06 11.29 3.43
CA ARG A 36 -0.57 10.34 4.46
C ARG A 36 -1.27 10.50 5.81
N GLN A 37 -2.01 11.58 6.03
CA GLN A 37 -2.64 11.84 7.32
C GLN A 37 -3.95 11.04 7.47
N PRO A 38 -4.27 10.53 8.68
CA PRO A 38 -5.51 9.80 8.94
C PRO A 38 -6.79 10.57 8.59
N PHE A 39 -6.81 11.89 8.74
CA PHE A 39 -8.00 12.70 8.44
C PHE A 39 -8.30 12.77 6.93
N ALA A 40 -7.29 12.60 6.07
CA ALA A 40 -7.43 12.72 4.62
C ALA A 40 -7.99 11.45 3.95
N SER A 41 -8.46 10.50 4.76
CA SER A 41 -8.73 9.14 4.31
C SER A 41 -10.17 8.70 4.63
N SER A 42 -10.83 8.15 3.61
CA SER A 42 -12.15 7.53 3.73
C SER A 42 -12.11 6.19 3.01
N PRO A 43 -12.44 5.08 3.70
CA PRO A 43 -12.45 3.78 3.05
C PRO A 43 -13.42 3.77 1.86
N SER A 44 -13.01 3.09 0.79
CA SER A 44 -13.76 2.89 -0.43
C SER A 44 -15.09 2.17 -0.14
N PRO A 45 -16.19 2.53 -0.84
CA PRO A 45 -17.45 1.83 -0.69
C PRO A 45 -17.45 0.44 -1.37
N ALA A 46 -16.53 0.18 -2.30
CA ALA A 46 -16.44 -1.07 -3.08
C ALA A 46 -14.98 -1.59 -3.13
N PRO A 47 -14.36 -1.89 -1.98
CA PRO A 47 -12.96 -2.27 -1.88
C PRO A 47 -12.64 -3.60 -2.58
N GLU A 48 -13.63 -4.46 -2.82
CA GLU A 48 -13.49 -5.71 -3.56
C GLU A 48 -13.11 -5.55 -5.05
N THR A 49 -13.21 -4.33 -5.59
CA THR A 49 -12.82 -4.02 -6.97
C THR A 49 -11.40 -3.47 -7.10
N GLU A 50 -10.74 -3.22 -5.98
CA GLU A 50 -9.42 -2.60 -5.89
C GLU A 50 -8.32 -3.66 -5.75
N LYS A 51 -7.10 -3.30 -6.16
CA LYS A 51 -5.94 -4.19 -6.08
C LYS A 51 -4.86 -3.58 -5.22
N PHE A 52 -4.21 -4.43 -4.44
CA PHE A 52 -3.25 -3.98 -3.44
C PHE A 52 -1.91 -4.67 -3.61
N LEU A 53 -0.87 -3.87 -3.58
CA LEU A 53 0.50 -4.29 -3.41
C LEU A 53 0.87 -4.18 -1.93
N LEU A 54 1.36 -5.28 -1.36
CA LEU A 54 1.89 -5.34 -0.01
C LEU A 54 3.39 -5.62 -0.06
N LEU A 55 4.16 -4.71 0.55
CA LEU A 55 5.61 -4.80 0.68
C LEU A 55 5.98 -5.08 2.14
N GLU A 56 6.73 -6.14 2.40
CA GLU A 56 7.19 -6.48 3.75
C GLU A 56 8.72 -6.43 3.82
N TRP A 57 9.25 -5.81 4.87
CA TRP A 57 10.67 -5.75 5.17
C TRP A 57 11.08 -6.71 6.28
N ASN A 58 12.38 -6.97 6.37
CA ASN A 58 12.97 -7.86 7.39
C ASN A 58 12.70 -7.43 8.84
N ASP A 59 12.38 -6.15 9.08
CA ASP A 59 12.01 -5.62 10.39
C ASP A 59 10.52 -5.84 10.74
N GLY A 60 9.78 -6.55 9.90
CA GLY A 60 8.34 -6.81 10.07
C GLY A 60 7.45 -5.64 9.65
N TRP A 61 8.02 -4.55 9.13
CA TRP A 61 7.25 -3.44 8.58
C TRP A 61 6.52 -3.87 7.31
N LYS A 62 5.24 -3.54 7.19
CA LYS A 62 4.41 -3.81 6.01
C LYS A 62 3.83 -2.52 5.45
N GLU A 63 4.07 -2.23 4.17
CA GLU A 63 3.48 -1.10 3.45
C GLU A 63 2.48 -1.58 2.42
N VAL A 64 1.31 -0.94 2.40
CA VAL A 64 0.27 -1.15 1.40
C VAL A 64 0.21 0.04 0.48
N THR A 65 0.11 -0.26 -0.81
CA THR A 65 -0.20 0.69 -1.88
C THR A 65 -1.27 0.07 -2.77
N GLU A 66 -2.28 0.85 -3.12
CA GLU A 66 -3.24 0.42 -4.14
C GLU A 66 -2.64 0.60 -5.53
N VAL A 67 -2.79 -0.42 -6.37
CA VAL A 67 -2.34 -0.45 -7.76
C VAL A 67 -3.53 -0.54 -8.69
N ASP A 68 -3.30 -0.30 -9.99
CA ASP A 68 -4.37 -0.36 -10.98
C ASP A 68 -5.04 -1.74 -11.02
N ALA A 69 -6.38 -1.75 -11.12
CA ALA A 69 -7.18 -2.96 -11.16
C ALA A 69 -6.85 -3.88 -12.37
N THR A 70 -6.19 -3.37 -13.41
CA THR A 70 -5.74 -4.14 -14.58
C THR A 70 -4.41 -4.87 -14.37
N CYS A 71 -3.71 -4.66 -13.25
CA CYS A 71 -2.50 -5.41 -12.91
C CYS A 71 -2.80 -6.90 -12.75
N LYS A 72 -1.93 -7.78 -13.28
CA LYS A 72 -2.13 -9.24 -13.29
C LYS A 72 -0.99 -10.04 -12.62
N GLY A 73 0.21 -9.48 -12.52
CA GLY A 73 1.34 -10.22 -11.97
C GLY A 73 2.60 -9.39 -11.81
N LEU A 74 3.54 -9.91 -11.03
CA LEU A 74 4.81 -9.23 -10.79
C LEU A 74 5.80 -9.57 -11.90
N SER A 75 6.38 -8.54 -12.54
CA SER A 75 7.27 -8.73 -13.68
C SER A 75 8.74 -8.75 -13.26
N ARG A 76 9.17 -7.69 -12.57
CA ARG A 76 10.59 -7.45 -12.30
C ARG A 76 10.77 -6.55 -11.10
N TYR A 77 11.74 -6.90 -10.26
CA TYR A 77 12.26 -6.00 -9.22
C TYR A 77 13.75 -5.75 -9.43
N THR A 78 14.13 -4.48 -9.46
CA THR A 78 15.53 -4.06 -9.57
C THR A 78 15.83 -2.98 -8.54
N VAL A 79 17.00 -3.00 -7.94
CA VAL A 79 17.46 -1.93 -7.05
C VAL A 79 18.65 -1.24 -7.67
N ILE A 80 18.60 0.07 -7.77
CA ILE A 80 19.69 0.90 -8.26
C ILE A 80 20.33 1.57 -7.05
N THR A 81 21.61 1.28 -6.81
CA THR A 81 22.42 1.90 -5.78
C THR A 81 23.27 3.02 -6.39
N ARG A 82 23.08 4.25 -5.90
CA ARG A 82 23.96 5.42 -6.13
C ARG A 82 24.22 6.12 -4.78
N PRO A 83 24.16 7.46 -4.54
CA PRO A 83 24.26 7.91 -3.16
C PRO A 83 23.08 7.40 -2.32
N GLU A 84 21.93 7.15 -2.96
CA GLU A 84 20.75 6.52 -2.35
C GLU A 84 20.37 5.25 -3.13
N ASP A 85 19.72 4.31 -2.44
CA ASP A 85 19.17 3.11 -3.04
C ASP A 85 17.72 3.33 -3.43
N VAL A 86 17.36 2.99 -4.68
CA VAL A 86 15.98 3.05 -5.17
C VAL A 86 15.58 1.71 -5.76
N GLY A 87 14.56 1.09 -5.19
CA GLY A 87 13.92 -0.09 -5.77
C GLY A 87 12.89 0.29 -6.81
N ARG A 88 12.81 -0.48 -7.89
CA ARG A 88 11.82 -0.33 -8.96
C ARG A 88 11.13 -1.66 -9.16
N LEU A 89 9.84 -1.69 -8.90
CA LEU A 89 8.97 -2.83 -9.12
C LEU A 89 8.12 -2.57 -10.35
N ALA A 90 8.20 -3.47 -11.33
CA ALA A 90 7.32 -3.47 -12.49
C ALA A 90 6.22 -4.52 -12.30
N ILE A 91 4.98 -4.11 -12.49
CA ILE A 91 3.78 -4.95 -12.40
C ILE A 91 3.17 -5.04 -13.80
N HIS A 92 2.97 -6.26 -14.29
CA HIS A 92 2.36 -6.52 -15.59
C HIS A 92 0.88 -6.10 -15.58
N LYS A 93 0.46 -5.41 -16.64
CA LYS A 93 -0.93 -5.09 -16.95
C LYS A 93 -1.35 -5.83 -18.21
N GLU A 94 -2.62 -6.22 -18.27
CA GLU A 94 -3.21 -6.90 -19.43
C GLU A 94 -3.08 -6.05 -20.70
N ASP A 95 -3.33 -4.74 -20.57
CA ASP A 95 -3.23 -3.78 -21.66
C ASP A 95 -2.28 -2.63 -21.32
N GLY A 96 -1.30 -2.37 -22.20
CA GLY A 96 -0.47 -1.18 -22.17
C GLY A 96 0.86 -1.33 -21.41
N PHE A 97 1.36 -0.19 -20.90
CA PHE A 97 2.64 -0.13 -20.19
C PHE A 97 2.51 -0.74 -18.77
N PRO A 98 3.57 -1.40 -18.27
CA PRO A 98 3.56 -1.92 -16.92
C PRO A 98 3.42 -0.79 -15.91
N GLU A 99 2.77 -1.10 -14.79
CA GLU A 99 2.76 -0.19 -13.66
C GLU A 99 4.12 -0.23 -12.96
N LEU A 100 4.65 0.95 -12.66
CA LEU A 100 5.95 1.11 -12.01
C LEU A 100 5.74 1.65 -10.61
N VAL A 101 6.20 0.91 -9.62
CA VAL A 101 6.18 1.31 -8.22
C VAL A 101 7.61 1.50 -7.74
N GLU A 102 7.89 2.67 -7.17
CA GLU A 102 9.18 2.97 -6.54
C GLU A 102 9.18 2.50 -5.09
N VAL A 103 10.22 1.78 -4.70
CA VAL A 103 10.45 1.30 -3.34
C VAL A 103 11.63 2.06 -2.76
N VAL A 104 11.35 3.08 -1.94
CA VAL A 104 12.37 3.98 -1.40
C VAL A 104 12.88 3.51 -0.05
N ARG A 105 12.02 2.90 0.78
CA ARG A 105 12.42 2.37 2.08
C ARG A 105 13.30 1.13 1.88
N ARG A 106 14.58 1.21 2.28
CA ARG A 106 15.52 0.08 2.37
C ARG A 106 15.29 -0.98 1.29
N PRO A 107 15.40 -0.65 -0.01
CA PRO A 107 14.95 -1.54 -1.08
C PRO A 107 15.69 -2.89 -1.10
N LEU A 108 16.97 -2.92 -0.75
CA LEU A 108 17.73 -4.18 -0.59
C LEU A 108 17.28 -5.02 0.62
N GLY A 109 16.54 -4.43 1.56
CA GLY A 109 15.99 -5.10 2.74
C GLY A 109 14.55 -5.59 2.58
N LEU A 110 14.01 -5.52 1.36
CA LEU A 110 12.67 -5.99 1.05
C LEU A 110 12.63 -7.52 1.13
N LYS A 111 11.78 -8.05 1.99
CA LYS A 111 11.68 -9.48 2.31
C LYS A 111 10.65 -10.18 1.45
N ARG A 112 9.50 -9.54 1.23
CA ARG A 112 8.34 -10.16 0.57
C ARG A 112 7.56 -9.11 -0.21
N ILE A 113 7.08 -9.49 -1.38
CA ILE A 113 6.20 -8.69 -2.23
C ILE A 113 4.95 -9.53 -2.48
N ALA A 114 3.78 -8.97 -2.23
CA ALA A 114 2.51 -9.64 -2.43
C ALA A 114 1.61 -8.75 -3.30
N LEU A 115 1.12 -9.30 -4.41
CA LEU A 115 0.05 -8.69 -5.21
C LEU A 115 -1.25 -9.45 -4.92
N LEU A 116 -2.21 -8.77 -4.28
CA LEU A 116 -3.48 -9.39 -3.92
C LEU A 116 -4.44 -9.34 -5.12
N ASP A 117 -5.25 -10.40 -5.25
CA ASP A 117 -6.38 -10.53 -6.18
C ASP A 117 -6.11 -10.91 -7.66
N THR A 118 -4.92 -11.43 -7.99
CA THR A 118 -4.56 -11.80 -9.40
C THR A 118 -4.18 -13.26 -9.64
N GLY A 119 -4.67 -14.21 -8.84
CA GLY A 119 -4.14 -15.59 -8.88
C GLY A 119 -2.84 -15.74 -8.08
N VAL A 120 -2.71 -14.85 -7.10
CA VAL A 120 -1.87 -14.87 -5.92
C VAL A 120 -0.39 -15.19 -6.10
N GLU A 121 0.41 -14.13 -6.03
CA GLU A 121 1.86 -14.22 -6.01
C GLU A 121 2.39 -13.51 -4.76
N THR A 122 2.61 -14.28 -3.70
CA THR A 122 3.65 -13.91 -2.74
C THR A 122 4.99 -14.28 -3.36
N VAL A 123 5.88 -13.31 -3.51
CA VAL A 123 7.25 -13.56 -3.97
C VAL A 123 8.27 -13.03 -2.97
N ARG A 124 9.37 -13.76 -2.84
CA ARG A 124 10.59 -13.29 -2.20
C ARG A 124 11.57 -12.79 -3.26
N PRO A 125 11.92 -11.49 -3.27
CA PRO A 125 13.01 -11.01 -4.09
C PRO A 125 14.34 -11.52 -3.55
N VAL A 126 15.17 -12.10 -4.44
CA VAL A 126 16.54 -12.53 -4.12
C VAL A 126 17.46 -11.95 -5.18
N VAL A 127 18.55 -11.30 -4.76
CA VAL A 127 19.55 -10.77 -5.70
C VAL A 127 20.11 -11.92 -6.54
N ASP A 128 19.92 -11.82 -7.85
CA ASP A 128 20.38 -12.79 -8.84
C ASP A 128 21.71 -12.34 -9.45
N LYS A 129 21.77 -11.08 -9.86
CA LYS A 129 22.95 -10.48 -10.47
C LYS A 129 23.10 -9.03 -10.07
N SER A 130 24.35 -8.58 -9.91
CA SER A 130 24.69 -7.16 -9.77
C SER A 130 25.60 -6.72 -10.90
N VAL A 131 25.29 -5.58 -11.53
CA VAL A 131 26.11 -4.99 -12.59
C VAL A 131 26.57 -3.62 -12.14
N ARG A 132 27.88 -3.38 -12.19
CA ARG A 132 28.47 -2.09 -11.85
C ARG A 132 28.83 -1.31 -13.10
N GLU A 133 28.38 -0.07 -13.16
CA GLU A 133 28.73 0.90 -14.20
C GLU A 133 29.18 2.21 -13.53
N GLY A 134 30.50 2.40 -13.43
CA GLY A 134 31.08 3.51 -12.68
C GLY A 134 30.71 3.49 -11.18
N LYS A 135 29.96 4.51 -10.74
CA LYS A 135 29.45 4.65 -9.36
C LYS A 135 28.04 4.07 -9.15
N LYS A 136 27.41 3.55 -10.21
CA LYS A 136 26.09 2.94 -10.17
C LYS A 136 26.23 1.42 -10.03
N ILE A 137 25.41 0.81 -9.19
CA ILE A 137 25.24 -0.64 -9.16
C ILE A 137 23.76 -0.95 -9.40
N ASP A 138 23.48 -1.81 -10.38
CA ASP A 138 22.15 -2.34 -10.66
C ASP A 138 22.05 -3.76 -10.10
N HIS A 139 21.18 -3.97 -9.11
CA HIS A 139 20.85 -5.25 -8.52
C HIS A 139 19.58 -5.81 -9.16
N PHE A 140 19.71 -6.87 -9.94
CA PHE A 140 18.60 -7.60 -10.54
C PHE A 140 18.15 -8.70 -9.59
N HIS A 141 16.85 -8.74 -9.30
CA HIS A 141 16.28 -9.73 -8.39
C HIS A 141 15.48 -10.78 -9.14
N LYS A 142 15.68 -12.04 -8.76
CA LYS A 142 14.76 -13.13 -9.09
C LYS A 142 13.60 -13.11 -8.09
N LEU A 143 12.37 -13.24 -8.61
CA LEU A 143 11.15 -13.27 -7.80
C LEU A 143 10.74 -14.73 -7.57
N ASN A 144 11.06 -15.27 -6.41
CA ASN A 144 10.74 -16.66 -6.08
C ASN A 144 9.34 -16.74 -5.45
N LYS A 145 8.43 -17.52 -6.04
CA LYS A 145 7.08 -17.72 -5.49
C LYS A 145 7.15 -18.46 -4.16
N GLU A 146 6.43 -17.97 -3.16
CA GLU A 146 6.43 -18.52 -1.80
C GLU A 146 5.04 -18.96 -1.30
N GLY A 147 3.94 -18.54 -1.95
CA GLY A 147 2.60 -18.98 -1.55
C GLY A 147 1.48 -18.05 -1.96
N ASP A 148 0.35 -18.23 -1.27
CA ASP A 148 -0.90 -17.50 -1.48
C ASP A 148 -0.99 -16.30 -0.52
N ALA A 149 -0.50 -15.14 -0.98
CA ALA A 149 -0.61 -13.84 -0.31
C ALA A 149 -1.99 -13.54 0.26
N ARG A 150 -3.06 -13.87 -0.48
CA ARG A 150 -4.42 -13.54 -0.07
C ARG A 150 -4.83 -14.40 1.13
N ALA A 151 -4.58 -15.70 1.08
CA ALA A 151 -4.84 -16.61 2.19
C ALA A 151 -4.02 -16.20 3.44
N ASP A 152 -2.73 -15.90 3.27
CA ASP A 152 -1.84 -15.50 4.36
C ASP A 152 -2.33 -14.21 5.06
N GLU A 153 -2.67 -13.18 4.27
CA GLU A 153 -3.11 -11.91 4.85
C GLU A 153 -4.54 -11.97 5.39
N LEU A 154 -5.41 -12.83 4.85
CA LEU A 154 -6.72 -13.11 5.44
C LEU A 154 -6.62 -13.84 6.77
N ASP A 155 -5.74 -14.82 6.89
CA ASP A 155 -5.48 -15.51 8.16
C ASP A 155 -4.90 -14.53 9.20
N ALA A 156 -3.93 -13.70 8.80
CA ALA A 156 -3.38 -12.66 9.66
C ALA A 156 -4.46 -11.65 10.12
N PHE A 157 -5.37 -11.26 9.21
CA PHE A 157 -6.49 -10.37 9.53
C PHE A 157 -7.47 -11.01 10.51
N LYS A 158 -7.85 -12.27 10.30
CA LYS A 158 -8.74 -13.01 11.21
C LYS A 158 -8.14 -13.15 12.60
N LYS A 159 -6.85 -13.49 12.68
CA LYS A 159 -6.11 -13.56 13.95
C LYS A 159 -6.02 -12.20 14.66
N ALA A 160 -5.76 -11.12 13.90
CA ALA A 160 -5.72 -9.77 14.45
C ALA A 160 -7.09 -9.31 14.98
N ALA A 161 -8.16 -9.56 14.24
CA ALA A 161 -9.53 -9.25 14.68
C ALA A 161 -9.92 -10.04 15.93
N ALA A 162 -9.62 -11.34 15.97
CA ALA A 162 -9.88 -12.18 17.14
C ALA A 162 -9.12 -11.71 18.38
N ALA A 163 -7.84 -11.32 18.23
CA ALA A 163 -7.02 -10.81 19.33
C ALA A 163 -7.55 -9.49 19.92
N GLU A 164 -8.28 -8.71 19.13
CA GLU A 164 -8.89 -7.43 19.54
C GLU A 164 -10.38 -7.58 19.92
N GLY A 165 -10.92 -8.81 19.91
CA GLY A 165 -12.32 -9.10 20.21
C GLY A 165 -13.32 -8.52 19.20
N ILE A 166 -12.91 -8.36 17.94
CA ILE A 166 -13.72 -7.75 16.88
C ILE A 166 -14.55 -8.82 16.16
N ASP A 167 -15.87 -8.62 16.09
CA ASP A 167 -16.76 -9.50 15.32
C ASP A 167 -16.65 -9.24 13.81
N LEU A 168 -16.10 -10.22 13.09
CA LEU A 168 -15.95 -10.18 11.65
C LEU A 168 -17.28 -10.14 10.90
N ARG A 169 -18.35 -10.76 11.44
CA ARG A 169 -19.68 -10.74 10.78
C ARG A 169 -20.25 -9.34 10.76
N GLN A 170 -20.18 -8.65 11.90
CA GLN A 170 -20.57 -7.25 12.01
C GLN A 170 -19.74 -6.39 11.06
N LEU A 171 -18.42 -6.56 11.09
CA LEU A 171 -17.48 -5.75 10.30
C LEU A 171 -17.67 -5.94 8.79
N LYS A 172 -18.05 -7.14 8.33
CA LYS A 172 -18.40 -7.43 6.94
C LYS A 172 -19.71 -6.79 6.50
N SER A 173 -20.71 -6.74 7.39
CA SER A 173 -22.04 -6.18 7.11
C SER A 173 -22.10 -4.65 7.11
N GLN A 174 -21.21 -3.98 7.84
CA GLN A 174 -21.20 -2.53 7.96
C GLN A 174 -20.58 -1.86 6.73
N ALA A 175 -20.94 -0.58 6.55
CA ALA A 175 -20.23 0.27 5.59
C ALA A 175 -18.80 0.51 6.11
N PRO A 176 -17.76 0.40 5.26
CA PRO A 176 -16.36 0.55 5.67
C PRO A 176 -16.07 1.81 6.50
N ALA A 177 -16.73 2.94 6.19
CA ALA A 177 -16.58 4.19 6.93
C ALA A 177 -16.98 4.10 8.42
N GLN A 178 -17.88 3.18 8.79
CA GLN A 178 -18.32 2.95 10.16
C GLN A 178 -17.34 2.08 10.97
N SER A 179 -16.43 1.37 10.29
CA SER A 179 -15.50 0.41 10.89
C SER A 179 -14.10 0.97 11.16
N LYS A 180 -13.87 2.29 10.99
CA LYS A 180 -12.54 2.92 11.16
C LYS A 180 -11.84 2.58 12.48
N GLY A 181 -12.57 2.58 13.60
CA GLY A 181 -11.99 2.27 14.91
C GLY A 181 -11.53 0.82 15.03
N ALA A 182 -12.30 -0.13 14.47
CA ALA A 182 -11.92 -1.54 14.42
C ALA A 182 -10.72 -1.75 13.47
N PHE A 183 -10.75 -1.11 12.30
CA PHE A 183 -9.64 -1.16 11.35
C PHE A 183 -8.34 -0.63 11.94
N GLU A 184 -8.35 0.47 12.72
CA GLU A 184 -7.12 1.00 13.30
C GLU A 184 -6.47 0.02 14.30
N LYS A 185 -7.28 -0.72 15.07
CA LYS A 185 -6.78 -1.77 15.98
C LYS A 185 -6.15 -2.91 15.20
N ILE A 186 -6.86 -3.43 14.20
CA ILE A 186 -6.40 -4.52 13.34
C ILE A 186 -5.11 -4.12 12.61
N ARG A 187 -5.08 -2.92 12.02
CA ARG A 187 -3.92 -2.35 11.34
C ARG A 187 -2.68 -2.38 12.22
N LYS A 188 -2.78 -1.87 13.46
CA LYS A 188 -1.66 -1.83 14.41
C LYS A 188 -1.16 -3.25 14.71
N LYS A 189 -2.08 -4.19 14.90
CA LYS A 189 -1.75 -5.59 15.19
C LYS A 189 -1.05 -6.29 14.02
N MET A 190 -1.46 -5.98 12.80
CA MET A 190 -0.85 -6.51 11.57
C MET A 190 0.43 -5.78 11.16
N GLY A 191 0.77 -4.65 11.79
CA GLY A 191 1.94 -3.84 11.44
C GLY A 191 1.83 -3.10 10.10
N ILE A 192 0.59 -2.88 9.61
CA ILE A 192 0.33 -2.29 8.28
C ILE A 192 0.44 -0.77 8.31
N ARG A 193 1.10 -0.22 7.31
CA ARG A 193 1.29 1.21 7.12
C ARG A 193 1.04 1.59 5.66
N ALA A 194 0.79 2.88 5.45
CA ALA A 194 0.65 3.43 4.11
C ALA A 194 2.03 3.54 3.47
N GLY A 195 2.17 3.11 2.21
CA GLY A 195 3.31 3.50 1.39
C GLY A 195 3.21 4.97 0.99
N GLU A 196 2.12 5.32 0.31
CA GLU A 196 1.86 6.69 -0.15
C GLU A 196 0.65 7.33 0.50
N ARG A 197 -0.51 6.67 0.48
CA ARG A 197 -1.77 7.26 0.94
C ARG A 197 -2.32 6.46 2.11
N GLN A 198 -2.82 7.16 3.13
CA GLN A 198 -3.48 6.50 4.26
C GLN A 198 -4.80 5.84 3.84
N GLN A 199 -5.41 6.32 2.74
CA GLN A 199 -6.59 5.70 2.14
C GLN A 199 -6.34 4.24 1.75
N ASP A 200 -5.22 3.93 1.10
CA ASP A 200 -4.89 2.57 0.63
C ASP A 200 -4.90 1.53 1.75
N VAL A 201 -4.50 1.93 2.96
CA VAL A 201 -4.54 1.07 4.15
C VAL A 201 -5.98 0.74 4.56
N TRP A 202 -6.87 1.73 4.54
CA TRP A 202 -8.26 1.49 4.89
C TRP A 202 -9.01 0.69 3.85
N ASP A 203 -8.72 0.97 2.60
CA ASP A 203 -9.27 0.26 1.44
C ASP A 203 -8.85 -1.21 1.49
N PHE A 204 -7.58 -1.47 1.80
CA PHE A 204 -7.07 -2.83 2.02
C PHE A 204 -7.72 -3.56 3.20
N LEU A 205 -7.89 -2.90 4.35
CA LEU A 205 -8.54 -3.52 5.51
C LEU A 205 -10.03 -3.78 5.24
N ALA A 206 -10.69 -2.88 4.49
CA ALA A 206 -12.06 -3.07 4.05
C ALA A 206 -12.17 -4.21 3.03
N TYR A 207 -11.21 -4.35 2.13
CA TYR A 207 -11.10 -5.50 1.22
C TYR A 207 -11.01 -6.80 2.03
N LEU A 208 -10.05 -6.91 2.96
CA LEU A 208 -9.89 -8.11 3.79
C LEU A 208 -11.15 -8.43 4.60
N ALA A 209 -11.84 -7.41 5.11
CA ALA A 209 -13.11 -7.59 5.81
C ALA A 209 -14.22 -8.19 4.94
N LYS A 210 -14.32 -7.78 3.68
CA LYS A 210 -15.30 -8.35 2.74
C LYS A 210 -14.97 -9.79 2.35
N GLN A 211 -13.68 -10.12 2.32
CA GLN A 211 -13.20 -11.46 1.98
C GLN A 211 -13.13 -12.43 3.19
N ALA A 212 -13.16 -11.93 4.42
CA ALA A 212 -13.12 -12.73 5.66
C ALA A 212 -14.38 -13.57 5.88
#